data_AF-A0A087T826-F1
#
_entry.id   AF-A0A087T826-F1
#
_cell.length_a   1.000
_cell.length_b   1.000
_cell.length_c   1.000
_cell.angle_alpha   90.00
_cell.angle_beta   90.00
_cell.angle_gamma   90.00
#
_symmetry.space_group_name_H-M   'P 1'
#
loop_
_entity.id
_entity.type
_entity.pdbx_description
1 polymer ?
#
loop_
_entity_poly.entity_id
_entity_poly.type
_entity_poly.pdbx_seq_one_letter_code
_entity_poly.pdbx_strand_id
1 'polypeptide(L)'
;MTGSKGIIRNLLKQDISSILDDIQVLLNSSSAGTVSCTVVCDILRAIHQFLSTCEKLKKEDGHQSIFKLIPSINLCIDFATLNFAYQELIDGQFLSILYHFTQSFLNFDLHLPALSFAESLKSLFTASADCSDGKNMYAKSMYALLWNKALEMENNLKDYDVGFKLRCKAVEFLLLEKDCFSA
;
A
#
# COMPACT_ATOMS: atom_id res chain seq x y z
N MET A 1 -1.96 13.63 23.97
CA MET A 1 -1.46 13.37 22.60
C MET A 1 -1.36 11.88 22.39
N THR A 2 -2.08 11.34 21.40
CA THR A 2 -2.01 9.94 21.02
C THR A 2 -0.69 9.71 20.27
N GLY A 3 0.31 9.14 20.92
CA GLY A 3 1.53 8.71 20.23
C GLY A 3 1.25 7.52 19.30
N SER A 4 2.22 7.14 18.47
CA SER A 4 2.11 5.99 17.54
C SER A 4 1.59 4.70 18.19
N LYS A 5 2.00 4.42 19.43
CA LYS A 5 1.49 3.27 20.22
C LYS A 5 -0.02 3.34 20.48
N GLY A 6 -0.58 4.53 20.64
CA GLY A 6 -2.02 4.73 20.80
C GLY A 6 -2.77 4.47 19.49
N ILE A 7 -2.25 4.96 18.37
CA ILE A 7 -2.81 4.74 17.02
C ILE A 7 -2.86 3.24 16.72
N ILE A 8 -1.72 2.54 16.89
CA ILE A 8 -1.63 1.09 16.66
C ILE A 8 -2.60 0.34 17.56
N ARG A 9 -2.70 0.71 18.84
CA ARG A 9 -3.64 0.08 19.78
C ARG A 9 -5.10 0.26 19.34
N ASN A 10 -5.48 1.44 18.86
CA ASN A 10 -6.84 1.72 18.40
C ASN A 10 -7.17 0.90 17.15
N LEU A 11 -6.25 0.84 16.18
CA LEU A 11 -6.37 -0.03 15.00
C LEU A 11 -6.57 -1.50 15.38
N LEU A 12 -5.77 -2.02 16.31
CA LEU A 12 -5.90 -3.40 16.78
C LEU A 12 -7.21 -3.67 17.54
N LYS A 13 -7.78 -2.65 18.19
CA LYS A 13 -9.10 -2.71 18.82
C LYS A 13 -10.26 -2.46 17.86
N GLN A 14 -9.98 -2.26 16.57
CA GLN A 14 -10.94 -1.90 15.53
C GLN A 14 -11.65 -0.56 15.77
N ASP A 15 -11.04 0.34 16.56
CA ASP A 15 -11.50 1.72 16.70
C ASP A 15 -10.76 2.59 15.69
N ILE A 16 -11.48 3.01 14.65
CA ILE A 16 -10.94 3.80 13.55
C ILE A 16 -11.47 5.24 13.52
N SER A 17 -12.21 5.66 14.54
CA SER A 17 -12.96 6.92 14.55
C SER A 17 -12.07 8.17 14.46
N SER A 18 -10.89 8.14 15.11
CA SER A 18 -9.96 9.26 15.18
C SER A 18 -8.64 9.02 14.43
N ILE A 19 -8.48 7.88 13.73
CA ILE A 19 -7.16 7.44 13.23
C ILE A 19 -6.53 8.44 12.27
N LEU A 20 -7.32 9.05 11.38
CA LEU A 20 -6.81 10.07 10.46
C LEU A 20 -6.27 11.28 11.23
N ASP A 21 -7.05 11.82 12.16
CA ASP A 21 -6.68 12.99 12.97
C ASP A 21 -5.45 12.67 13.84
N ASP A 22 -5.41 11.49 14.46
CA ASP A 22 -4.28 11.07 15.27
C ASP A 22 -2.98 10.95 14.45
N ILE A 23 -3.05 10.40 13.22
CA ILE A 23 -1.91 10.34 12.29
C ILE A 23 -1.50 11.74 11.85
N GLN A 24 -2.44 12.61 11.50
CA GLN A 24 -2.12 14.00 11.12
C GLN A 24 -1.42 14.74 12.26
N VAL A 25 -1.92 14.61 13.50
CA VAL A 25 -1.27 15.20 14.68
C VAL A 25 0.13 14.63 14.86
N LEU A 26 0.31 13.31 14.73
CA LEU A 26 1.62 12.67 14.84
C LEU A 26 2.60 13.20 13.81
N LEU A 27 2.21 13.25 12.54
CA LEU A 27 3.08 13.67 11.44
C LEU A 27 3.36 15.18 11.46
N ASN A 28 2.37 16.02 11.82
CA ASN A 28 2.55 17.48 11.90
C ASN A 28 3.32 17.93 13.14
N SER A 29 3.26 17.19 14.25
CA SER A 29 4.03 17.51 15.46
C SER A 29 5.55 17.29 15.34
N SER A 30 5.99 16.73 14.21
CA SER A 30 7.37 16.37 13.93
C SER A 30 8.31 17.55 13.66
N SER A 31 7.82 18.80 13.65
CA SER A 31 8.68 20.00 13.55
C SER A 31 9.67 20.17 14.72
N ALA A 32 9.59 19.33 15.77
CA ALA A 32 10.51 19.32 16.92
C ALA A 32 11.09 17.93 17.28
N GLY A 33 10.81 16.88 16.48
CA GLY A 33 11.27 15.51 16.75
C GLY A 33 10.84 14.57 15.64
N THR A 34 11.80 14.13 14.84
CA THR A 34 11.61 13.38 13.60
C THR A 34 10.84 12.08 13.84
N VAL A 35 9.62 11.97 13.30
CA VAL A 35 8.92 10.68 13.21
C VAL A 35 9.80 9.76 12.36
N SER A 36 10.20 8.61 12.89
CA SER A 36 11.07 7.69 12.16
C SER A 36 10.29 6.88 11.12
N CYS A 37 10.99 6.41 10.08
CA CYS A 37 10.41 5.53 9.06
C CYS A 37 9.76 4.29 9.68
N THR A 38 10.40 3.71 10.70
CA THR A 38 9.87 2.55 11.43
C THR A 38 8.48 2.82 12.00
N VAL A 39 8.24 4.00 12.58
CA VAL A 39 6.94 4.35 13.16
C VAL A 39 5.86 4.43 12.09
N VAL A 40 6.16 5.03 10.93
CA VAL A 40 5.20 5.13 9.82
C VAL A 40 4.90 3.73 9.26
N CYS A 41 5.93 2.90 9.06
CA CYS A 41 5.77 1.53 8.63
C CYS A 41 4.98 0.68 9.63
N ASP A 42 5.18 0.85 10.94
CA ASP A 42 4.43 0.14 11.99
C ASP A 42 2.93 0.50 11.94
N ILE A 43 2.60 1.77 11.73
CA ILE A 43 1.21 2.22 11.56
C ILE A 43 0.61 1.60 10.29
N LEU A 44 1.31 1.65 9.16
CA LEU A 44 0.84 1.03 7.92
C LEU A 44 0.64 -0.48 8.07
N ARG A 45 1.54 -1.19 8.76
CA ARG A 45 1.37 -2.62 9.06
C ARG A 45 0.16 -2.88 9.95
N ALA A 46 -0.10 -2.04 10.95
CA ALA A 46 -1.29 -2.14 11.79
C ALA A 46 -2.58 -1.91 10.98
N ILE A 47 -2.56 -0.97 10.02
CA ILE A 47 -3.69 -0.76 9.10
C ILE A 47 -3.88 -2.01 8.23
N HIS A 48 -2.82 -2.58 7.64
CA HIS A 48 -2.93 -3.81 6.86
C HIS A 48 -3.49 -4.99 7.69
N GLN A 49 -3.06 -5.15 8.94
CA GLN A 49 -3.63 -6.16 9.85
C GLN A 49 -5.13 -5.96 10.10
N PHE A 50 -5.57 -4.70 10.25
CA PHE A 50 -6.98 -4.37 10.35
C PHE A 50 -7.75 -4.78 9.07
N LEU A 51 -7.24 -4.41 7.89
CA LEU A 51 -7.85 -4.76 6.60
C LEU A 51 -7.97 -6.28 6.41
N SER A 52 -6.90 -7.04 6.65
CA SER A 52 -6.92 -8.51 6.60
C SER A 52 -7.95 -9.10 7.58
N THR A 53 -8.16 -8.47 8.74
CA THR A 53 -9.18 -8.91 9.69
C THR A 53 -10.59 -8.64 9.16
N CYS A 54 -10.83 -7.49 8.54
CA CYS A 54 -12.09 -7.19 7.87
C CYS A 54 -12.41 -8.19 6.75
N GLU A 55 -11.42 -8.55 5.93
CA GLU A 55 -11.55 -9.51 4.83
C GLU A 55 -11.99 -10.89 5.35
N LYS A 56 -11.29 -11.42 6.37
CA LYS A 56 -11.60 -12.73 6.97
C LYS A 56 -12.99 -12.79 7.59
N LEU A 57 -13.44 -11.69 8.19
CA LEU A 57 -14.72 -11.65 8.90
C LEU A 57 -15.90 -11.32 7.98
N LYS A 58 -15.67 -11.02 6.69
CA LYS A 58 -16.70 -10.61 5.71
C LYS A 58 -17.70 -9.60 6.30
N LYS A 59 -17.22 -8.67 7.13
CA LYS A 59 -18.09 -7.70 7.80
C LYS A 59 -18.72 -6.79 6.75
N GLU A 60 -20.04 -6.68 6.74
CA GLU A 60 -20.76 -5.74 5.86
C GLU A 60 -20.29 -4.28 6.12
N ASP A 61 -20.04 -3.92 7.38
CA ASP A 61 -19.45 -2.64 7.78
C ASP A 61 -17.94 -2.52 7.47
N GLY A 62 -17.32 -3.59 6.99
CA GLY A 62 -15.91 -3.65 6.63
C GLY A 62 -15.58 -2.64 5.53
N HIS A 63 -16.42 -2.53 4.50
CA HIS A 63 -16.21 -1.59 3.39
C HIS A 63 -16.18 -0.13 3.86
N GLN A 64 -17.14 0.28 4.69
CA GLN A 64 -17.17 1.65 5.23
C GLN A 64 -15.93 1.93 6.09
N SER A 65 -15.48 0.93 6.84
CA SER A 65 -14.28 1.04 7.67
C SER A 65 -13.01 1.18 6.83
N ILE A 66 -12.92 0.44 5.72
CA ILE A 66 -11.80 0.53 4.77
C ILE A 66 -11.76 1.90 4.11
N PHE A 67 -12.89 2.42 3.63
CA PHE A 67 -12.96 3.76 3.03
C PHE A 67 -12.48 4.87 3.97
N LYS A 68 -12.78 4.77 5.27
CA LYS A 68 -12.30 5.72 6.29
C LYS A 68 -10.78 5.66 6.48
N LEU A 69 -10.13 4.53 6.18
CA LEU A 69 -8.70 4.35 6.35
C LEU A 69 -7.88 4.73 5.11
N ILE A 70 -8.50 4.85 3.92
CA ILE A 70 -7.80 5.25 2.69
C ILE A 70 -7.03 6.57 2.87
N PRO A 71 -7.63 7.66 3.40
CA PRO A 71 -6.89 8.90 3.61
C PRO A 71 -5.69 8.74 4.55
N SER A 72 -5.83 7.92 5.59
CA SER A 72 -4.76 7.62 6.54
C SER A 72 -3.61 6.87 5.89
N ILE A 73 -3.91 5.89 5.04
CA ILE A 73 -2.91 5.12 4.29
C ILE A 73 -2.16 6.05 3.33
N ASN A 74 -2.89 6.85 2.54
CA ASN A 74 -2.29 7.78 1.59
C ASN A 74 -1.40 8.80 2.30
N LEU A 75 -1.87 9.39 3.39
CA LEU A 75 -1.08 10.35 4.18
C LEU A 75 0.23 9.75 4.68
N CYS A 76 0.20 8.51 5.18
CA CYS A 76 1.40 7.82 5.63
C CYS A 76 2.35 7.49 4.46
N ILE A 77 1.83 7.10 3.30
CA ILE A 77 2.63 6.80 2.11
C ILE A 77 3.28 8.07 1.55
N ASP A 78 2.52 9.15 1.40
CA ASP A 78 3.01 10.44 0.92
C ASP A 78 4.07 10.98 1.88
N PHE A 79 3.82 10.92 3.19
CA PHE A 79 4.82 11.32 4.17
C PHE A 79 6.09 10.48 4.06
N ALA A 80 5.98 9.15 3.97
CA ALA A 80 7.14 8.27 3.92
C ALA A 80 7.99 8.50 2.67
N THR A 81 7.35 8.63 1.51
CA THR A 81 8.02 8.85 0.22
C THR A 81 8.68 10.22 0.10
N LEU A 82 8.16 11.24 0.78
CA LEU A 82 8.73 12.59 0.79
C LEU A 82 9.84 12.80 1.82
N ASN A 83 9.85 12.03 2.92
CA ASN A 83 10.71 12.33 4.08
C ASN A 83 11.79 11.30 4.37
N PHE A 84 11.73 10.09 3.80
CA PHE A 84 12.71 9.04 4.08
C PHE A 84 13.52 8.65 2.84
N ALA A 85 14.79 8.32 3.07
CA ALA A 85 15.63 7.79 2.01
C ALA A 85 15.15 6.40 1.57
N TYR A 86 15.49 6.03 0.32
CA TYR A 86 15.13 4.72 -0.24
C TYR A 86 15.51 3.56 0.68
N GLN A 87 16.74 3.56 1.23
CA GLN A 87 17.21 2.49 2.12
C GLN A 87 16.37 2.37 3.40
N GLU A 88 15.95 3.48 4.00
CA GLU A 88 15.10 3.46 5.20
C GLU A 88 13.74 2.82 4.91
N LEU A 89 13.17 3.09 3.73
CA LEU A 89 11.92 2.49 3.29
C LEU A 89 12.08 0.97 3.09
N ILE A 90 13.22 0.52 2.56
CA ILE A 90 13.52 -0.91 2.40
C ILE A 90 13.68 -1.60 3.74
N ASP A 91 14.45 -1.02 4.65
CA ASP A 91 14.64 -1.54 6.01
C ASP A 91 13.31 -1.60 6.78
N GLY A 92 12.42 -0.62 6.52
CA GLY A 92 11.06 -0.58 7.01
C GLY A 92 10.08 -1.57 6.35
N GLN A 93 10.53 -2.38 5.38
CA GLN A 93 9.71 -3.31 4.59
C GLN A 93 8.58 -2.62 3.79
N PHE A 94 8.79 -1.38 3.36
CA PHE A 94 7.76 -0.56 2.72
C PHE A 94 7.25 -1.15 1.39
N LEU A 95 8.11 -1.82 0.62
CA LEU A 95 7.69 -2.52 -0.60
C LEU A 95 6.65 -3.62 -0.32
N SER A 96 6.88 -4.39 0.75
CA SER A 96 5.95 -5.43 1.21
C SER A 96 4.61 -4.84 1.59
N ILE A 97 4.64 -3.71 2.31
CA ILE A 97 3.43 -2.98 2.74
C ILE A 97 2.60 -2.55 1.51
N LEU A 98 3.21 -1.93 0.51
CA LEU A 98 2.51 -1.48 -0.70
C LEU A 98 1.96 -2.65 -1.53
N TYR A 99 2.73 -3.73 -1.66
CA TYR A 99 2.26 -4.96 -2.30
C TYR A 99 1.01 -5.51 -1.63
N HIS A 100 1.04 -5.64 -0.30
CA HIS A 100 -0.08 -6.16 0.47
C HIS A 100 -1.29 -5.23 0.45
N PHE A 101 -1.11 -3.91 0.49
CA PHE A 101 -2.23 -2.99 0.27
C PHE A 101 -2.84 -3.14 -1.12
N THR A 102 -2.02 -3.24 -2.16
CA THR A 102 -2.53 -3.50 -3.52
C THR A 102 -3.40 -4.76 -3.50
N GLN A 103 -2.88 -5.86 -2.96
CA GLN A 103 -3.60 -7.13 -2.88
C GLN A 103 -4.92 -7.02 -2.10
N SER A 104 -4.90 -6.48 -0.88
CA SER A 104 -6.11 -6.33 -0.07
C SER A 104 -7.17 -5.48 -0.77
N PHE A 105 -6.77 -4.38 -1.39
CA PHE A 105 -7.72 -3.49 -2.06
C PHE A 105 -8.32 -4.11 -3.33
N LEU A 106 -7.57 -4.94 -4.07
CA LEU A 106 -8.14 -5.74 -5.15
C LEU A 106 -9.14 -6.79 -4.63
N ASN A 107 -8.93 -7.36 -3.45
CA ASN A 107 -9.85 -8.31 -2.83
C ASN A 107 -11.14 -7.64 -2.34
N PHE A 108 -11.09 -6.34 -2.02
CA PHE A 108 -12.26 -5.52 -1.71
C PHE A 108 -12.89 -4.84 -2.94
N ASP A 109 -12.45 -5.19 -4.15
CA ASP A 109 -12.88 -4.56 -5.41
C ASP A 109 -12.68 -3.02 -5.44
N LEU A 110 -11.72 -2.52 -4.65
CA LEU A 110 -11.28 -1.13 -4.60
C LEU A 110 -10.11 -0.91 -5.56
N HIS A 111 -10.41 -1.02 -6.85
CA HIS A 111 -9.40 -1.04 -7.91
C HIS A 111 -8.60 0.25 -8.05
N LEU A 112 -9.22 1.42 -7.87
CA LEU A 112 -8.52 2.71 -8.01
C LEU A 112 -7.46 2.93 -6.93
N PRO A 113 -7.76 2.74 -5.62
CA PRO A 113 -6.71 2.76 -4.60
C PRO A 113 -5.63 1.69 -4.83
N ALA A 114 -6.01 0.48 -5.25
CA ALA A 114 -5.03 -0.57 -5.54
C ALA A 114 -4.04 -0.14 -6.65
N LEU A 115 -4.54 0.46 -7.74
CA LEU A 115 -3.70 1.02 -8.80
C LEU A 115 -2.80 2.15 -8.29
N SER A 116 -3.27 2.97 -7.36
CA SER A 116 -2.45 4.01 -6.73
C SER A 116 -1.27 3.43 -5.95
N PHE A 117 -1.50 2.38 -5.14
CA PHE A 117 -0.44 1.71 -4.40
C PHE A 117 0.54 0.99 -5.32
N ALA A 118 0.03 0.39 -6.40
CA ALA A 118 0.86 -0.19 -7.44
C ALA A 118 1.76 0.88 -8.10
N GLU A 119 1.26 2.08 -8.37
CA GLU A 119 2.09 3.17 -8.90
C GLU A 119 3.16 3.61 -7.91
N SER A 120 2.82 3.79 -6.62
CA SER A 120 3.79 4.12 -5.58
C SER A 120 4.89 3.05 -5.43
N LEU A 121 4.53 1.77 -5.60
CA LEU A 121 5.50 0.68 -5.55
C LEU A 121 6.44 0.72 -6.76
N LYS A 122 5.90 0.94 -7.95
CA LYS A 122 6.68 1.10 -9.18
C LYS A 122 7.63 2.30 -9.10
N SER A 123 7.16 3.45 -8.59
CA SER A 123 8.00 4.65 -8.49
C SER A 123 9.22 4.40 -7.60
N LEU A 124 9.06 3.62 -6.53
CA LEU A 124 10.17 3.19 -5.67
C LEU A 124 11.16 2.27 -6.39
N PHE A 125 10.69 1.39 -7.28
CA PHE A 125 11.60 0.57 -8.08
C PHE A 125 12.43 1.42 -9.03
N THR A 126 11.82 2.41 -9.68
CA THR A 126 12.52 3.32 -10.60
C THR A 126 13.46 4.30 -9.90
N ALA A 127 13.24 4.59 -8.61
CA ALA A 127 14.05 5.55 -7.86
C ALA A 127 15.44 5.03 -7.48
N SER A 128 15.71 3.73 -7.62
CA SER A 128 17.02 3.13 -7.33
C SER A 128 17.41 2.20 -8.47
N ALA A 129 18.62 2.39 -9.00
CA ALA A 129 19.18 1.55 -10.06
C ALA A 129 19.54 0.12 -9.59
N ASP A 130 19.57 -0.12 -8.27
CA ASP A 130 19.99 -1.41 -7.73
C ASP A 130 18.94 -2.48 -8.00
N CYS A 131 19.26 -3.47 -8.83
CA CYS A 131 18.40 -4.63 -9.00
C CYS A 131 18.59 -5.61 -7.84
N SER A 132 17.86 -5.42 -6.74
CA SER A 132 17.86 -6.39 -5.63
C SER A 132 16.87 -7.54 -5.88
N ASP A 133 17.17 -8.73 -5.38
CA ASP A 133 16.29 -9.91 -5.47
C ASP A 133 14.87 -9.61 -4.95
N GLY A 134 14.77 -8.77 -3.91
CA GLY A 134 13.50 -8.31 -3.35
C GLY A 134 12.68 -7.49 -4.33
N LYS A 135 13.28 -6.53 -5.06
CA LYS A 135 12.58 -5.75 -6.11
C LYS A 135 12.06 -6.68 -7.21
N ASN A 136 12.89 -7.60 -7.67
CA ASN A 136 12.53 -8.54 -8.74
C ASN A 136 11.35 -9.44 -8.32
N MET A 137 11.42 -9.98 -7.09
CA MET A 137 10.33 -10.76 -6.52
C MET A 137 9.01 -9.98 -6.50
N TYR A 138 9.01 -8.75 -5.95
CA TYR A 138 7.79 -7.95 -5.89
C TYR A 138 7.30 -7.48 -7.27
N ALA A 139 8.20 -7.19 -8.22
CA ALA A 139 7.80 -6.87 -9.59
C ALA A 139 7.06 -8.04 -10.25
N LYS A 140 7.61 -9.26 -10.15
CA LYS A 140 6.96 -10.50 -10.63
C LYS A 140 5.63 -10.76 -9.95
N SER A 141 5.59 -10.65 -8.62
CA SER A 141 4.37 -10.84 -7.84
C SER A 141 3.29 -9.81 -8.20
N MET A 142 3.66 -8.56 -8.40
CA MET A 142 2.73 -7.51 -8.85
C MET A 142 2.21 -7.74 -10.26
N TYR A 143 3.07 -8.12 -11.20
CA TYR A 143 2.65 -8.50 -12.54
C TYR A 143 1.59 -9.61 -12.48
N ALA A 144 1.88 -10.71 -11.79
CA ALA A 144 0.97 -11.84 -11.69
C ALA A 144 -0.35 -11.46 -11.01
N LEU A 145 -0.29 -10.71 -9.90
CA LEU A 145 -1.46 -10.24 -9.16
C LEU A 145 -2.39 -9.40 -10.04
N LEU A 146 -1.84 -8.37 -10.68
CA LEU A 146 -2.61 -7.43 -11.50
C LEU A 146 -3.15 -8.11 -12.76
N TRP A 147 -2.35 -8.95 -13.41
CA TRP A 147 -2.76 -9.69 -14.60
C TRP A 147 -3.92 -10.63 -14.33
N ASN A 148 -3.84 -11.42 -13.25
CA ASN A 148 -4.88 -12.37 -12.90
C ASN A 148 -6.18 -11.66 -12.53
N LYS A 149 -6.12 -10.60 -11.70
CA LYS A 149 -7.31 -9.81 -11.37
C LYS A 149 -7.92 -9.15 -12.61
N ALA A 150 -7.10 -8.64 -13.54
CA ALA A 150 -7.58 -8.09 -14.80
C ALA A 150 -8.35 -9.12 -15.64
N LEU A 151 -7.82 -10.34 -15.77
CA LEU A 151 -8.48 -11.43 -16.49
C LEU A 151 -9.83 -11.80 -15.88
N GLU A 152 -9.92 -11.86 -14.55
CA GLU A 152 -11.19 -12.10 -13.85
C GLU A 152 -12.23 -11.02 -14.19
N MET A 153 -11.81 -9.75 -14.23
CA MET A 153 -12.68 -8.61 -14.47
C MET A 153 -13.12 -8.47 -15.93
N GLU A 154 -12.25 -8.75 -16.90
CA GLU A 154 -12.59 -8.66 -18.32
C GLU A 154 -13.65 -9.66 -18.77
N ASN A 155 -13.78 -10.77 -18.05
CA ASN A 155 -14.88 -11.72 -18.25
C ASN A 155 -16.25 -11.10 -17.85
N ASN A 156 -16.26 -9.97 -17.16
CA ASN A 156 -17.43 -9.19 -16.81
C ASN A 156 -17.42 -7.83 -17.54
N LEU A 157 -18.17 -7.72 -18.65
CA LEU A 157 -18.16 -6.54 -19.55
C LEU A 157 -18.40 -5.18 -18.87
N LYS A 158 -18.97 -5.14 -17.66
CA LYS A 158 -19.16 -3.91 -16.88
C LYS A 158 -17.85 -3.31 -16.35
N ASP A 159 -16.83 -4.14 -16.15
CA ASP A 159 -15.58 -3.76 -15.49
C ASP A 159 -14.38 -3.74 -16.44
N TYR A 160 -14.63 -3.77 -17.75
CA TYR A 160 -13.60 -3.87 -18.78
C TYR A 160 -12.54 -2.76 -18.72
N ASP A 161 -12.93 -1.50 -18.53
CA ASP A 161 -11.99 -0.37 -18.46
C ASP A 161 -11.01 -0.52 -17.28
N VAL A 162 -11.52 -1.00 -16.14
CA VAL A 162 -10.69 -1.23 -14.96
C VAL A 162 -9.78 -2.44 -15.17
N GLY A 163 -10.30 -3.53 -15.76
CA GLY A 163 -9.49 -4.69 -16.17
C GLY A 163 -8.35 -4.29 -17.11
N PHE A 164 -8.63 -3.47 -18.12
CA PHE A 164 -7.63 -2.97 -19.05
C PHE A 164 -6.55 -2.14 -18.33
N LYS A 165 -6.93 -1.24 -17.41
CA LYS A 165 -5.96 -0.46 -16.60
C LYS A 165 -5.06 -1.37 -15.75
N LEU A 166 -5.62 -2.42 -15.15
CA LEU A 166 -4.85 -3.41 -14.40
C LEU A 166 -3.86 -4.15 -15.30
N ARG A 167 -4.26 -4.55 -16.52
CA ARG A 167 -3.33 -5.15 -17.50
C ARG A 167 -2.20 -4.20 -17.89
N CYS A 168 -2.51 -2.94 -18.20
CA CYS A 168 -1.50 -1.94 -18.52
C CYS A 168 -0.48 -1.83 -17.38
N LYS A 169 -0.97 -1.73 -16.14
CA LYS A 169 -0.10 -1.67 -14.97
C LYS A 169 0.71 -2.95 -14.77
N ALA A 170 0.14 -4.11 -15.01
CA ALA A 170 0.86 -5.38 -14.96
C ALA A 170 2.04 -5.40 -15.94
N VAL A 171 1.81 -4.98 -17.19
CA VAL A 171 2.86 -4.90 -18.22
C VAL A 171 3.98 -3.96 -17.80
N GLU A 172 3.69 -2.83 -17.16
CA GLU A 172 4.73 -1.94 -16.63
C GLU A 172 5.64 -2.68 -15.62
N PHE A 173 5.08 -3.49 -14.72
CA PHE A 173 5.89 -4.32 -13.80
C PHE A 173 6.69 -5.42 -14.50
N LEU A 174 6.16 -6.01 -15.58
CA LEU A 174 6.90 -6.98 -16.41
C LEU A 174 8.10 -6.33 -17.10
N LEU A 175 8.00 -5.05 -17.50
CA LEU A 175 9.11 -4.33 -18.11
C LEU A 175 10.20 -4.01 -17.09
N LEU A 176 9.83 -3.65 -15.85
CA LEU A 176 10.79 -3.45 -14.76
C LEU A 176 11.60 -4.72 -14.45
N GLU A 177 10.98 -5.89 -14.56
CA GLU A 177 11.70 -7.16 -14.45
C GLU A 177 12.80 -7.29 -15.52
N LYS A 178 12.50 -6.95 -16.77
CA LYS A 178 13.43 -7.12 -17.90
C LYS A 178 14.61 -6.17 -17.83
N ASP A 179 14.38 -4.92 -17.44
CA ASP A 179 15.44 -3.91 -17.31
C ASP A 179 16.51 -4.33 -16.30
N CYS A 180 16.08 -5.02 -15.24
CA CYS A 180 16.89 -5.64 -14.20
C CYS A 180 17.85 -6.74 -14.71
N PHE A 181 17.56 -7.37 -15.85
CA PHE A 181 18.39 -8.45 -16.44
C PHE A 181 19.23 -7.99 -17.64
N SER A 182 19.04 -6.75 -18.10
CA SER A 182 19.78 -6.16 -19.23
C SER A 182 20.89 -5.20 -18.82
N ALA A 183 21.03 -4.91 -17.52
CA ALA A 183 22.11 -4.12 -16.93
C ALA A 183 23.22 -5.03 -16.37
#